data_AF-A0A3E0IPX5-F1
#
_entry.id   AF-A0A3E0IPX5-F1
#
_cell.length_a   1.000
_cell.length_b   1.000
_cell.length_c   1.000
_cell.angle_alpha   90.00
_cell.angle_beta   90.00
_cell.angle_gamma   90.00
#
_symmetry.space_group_name_H-M   'P 1'
#
loop_
_entity.id
_entity.type
_entity.pdbx_description
1 polymer ?
#
loop_
_entity_poly.entity_id
_entity_poly.type
_entity_poly.pdbx_seq_one_letter_code
_entity_poly.pdbx_strand_id
1 'polypeptide(L)'
;QTYTFSDMSLPWVSFIVHFSFSIVIAIIYCFLVKKYACMAMGQGAVFGIAVWILFHLIIMPITHTVPAIWDQPFHEHLSELFGHIVWMITIDYVRQLFIYRYQLD
;
A
#
# COMPACT_ATOMS: atom_id res chain seq x y z
N GLN A 1 -17.61 7.32 10.28
CA GLN A 1 -18.18 8.61 9.79
C GLN A 1 -18.22 8.55 8.29
N THR A 2 -19.35 8.93 7.69
CA THR A 2 -19.57 8.87 6.23
C THR A 2 -20.13 10.20 5.75
N TYR A 3 -19.98 10.47 4.45
CA TYR A 3 -20.68 11.53 3.74
C TYR A 3 -21.35 10.95 2.50
N THR A 4 -22.41 11.60 2.00
CA THR A 4 -23.11 11.15 0.80
C THR A 4 -22.58 11.88 -0.43
N PHE A 5 -22.21 11.13 -1.47
CA PHE A 5 -21.84 11.66 -2.78
C PHE A 5 -22.38 10.74 -3.87
N SER A 6 -23.10 11.29 -4.84
CA SER A 6 -23.74 10.53 -5.92
C SER A 6 -24.53 9.32 -5.40
N ASP A 7 -25.35 9.54 -4.37
CA ASP A 7 -26.17 8.52 -3.68
C ASP A 7 -25.40 7.38 -2.99
N MET A 8 -24.07 7.49 -2.87
CA MET A 8 -23.22 6.53 -2.16
C MET A 8 -22.75 7.11 -0.82
N SER A 9 -22.80 6.28 0.24
CA SER A 9 -22.21 6.61 1.55
C SER A 9 -20.73 6.29 1.55
N LEU A 10 -19.89 7.32 1.56
CA LEU A 10 -18.44 7.20 1.43
C LEU A 10 -17.71 7.44 2.78
N PRO A 11 -16.80 6.55 3.19
CA PRO A 11 -16.08 6.67 4.46
C PRO A 11 -14.87 7.60 4.35
N TRP A 12 -15.08 8.91 4.43
CA TRP A 12 -14.02 9.91 4.21
C TRP A 12 -12.78 9.75 5.12
N VAL A 13 -12.96 9.35 6.39
CA VAL A 13 -11.85 9.14 7.32
C VAL A 13 -10.94 8.02 6.82
N SER A 14 -11.54 6.93 6.33
CA SER A 14 -10.80 5.80 5.76
C SER A 14 -10.00 6.22 4.53
N PHE A 15 -10.59 7.05 3.66
CA PHE A 15 -9.89 7.57 2.48
C PHE A 15 -8.69 8.44 2.84
N ILE A 16 -8.83 9.37 3.78
CA ILE A 16 -7.70 10.20 4.21
C ILE A 16 -6.58 9.31 4.75
N VAL A 17 -6.90 8.38 5.65
CA VAL A 17 -5.91 7.46 6.21
C VAL A 17 -5.23 6.64 5.11
N HIS A 18 -5.99 6.07 4.18
CA HIS A 18 -5.46 5.22 3.12
C HIS A 18 -4.56 5.98 2.14
N PHE A 19 -4.96 7.17 1.70
CA PHE A 19 -4.16 7.99 0.78
C PHE A 19 -2.92 8.57 1.46
N SER A 20 -3.04 9.09 2.69
CA SER A 20 -1.88 9.58 3.44
C SER A 20 -0.89 8.46 3.74
N PHE A 21 -1.37 7.28 4.12
CA PHE A 21 -0.55 6.08 4.29
C PHE A 21 0.22 5.74 3.01
N SER A 22 -0.48 5.69 1.88
CA SER A 22 0.11 5.39 0.57
C SER A 22 1.24 6.35 0.20
N ILE A 23 1.03 7.67 0.41
CA ILE A 23 2.05 8.70 0.14
C ILE A 23 3.28 8.50 1.04
N VAL A 24 3.08 8.28 2.34
CA VAL A 24 4.19 8.09 3.30
C VAL A 24 5.01 6.86 2.94
N ILE A 25 4.36 5.73 2.63
CA ILE A 25 5.05 4.50 2.23
C ILE A 25 5.79 4.68 0.91
N ALA A 26 5.19 5.36 -0.08
CA ALA A 26 5.84 5.65 -1.35
C ALA A 26 7.13 6.48 -1.18
N ILE A 27 7.10 7.49 -0.30
CA ILE A 27 8.28 8.30 0.03
C ILE A 27 9.36 7.43 0.68
N ILE A 28 9.00 6.63 1.68
CA ILE A 28 9.93 5.70 2.35
C ILE A 28 10.54 4.74 1.34
N TYR A 29 9.73 4.13 0.47
CA TYR A 29 10.18 3.23 -0.57
C TYR A 29 11.18 3.90 -1.52
N CYS A 30 10.90 5.13 -1.98
CA CYS A 30 11.79 5.88 -2.85
C CYS A 30 13.17 6.15 -2.22
N PHE A 31 13.23 6.37 -0.90
CA PHE A 31 14.50 6.51 -0.19
C PHE A 31 15.22 5.17 0.01
N LEU A 32 14.48 4.12 0.38
CA LEU A 32 15.07 2.81 0.63
C LEU A 32 15.62 2.17 -0.64
N VAL A 33 14.91 2.27 -1.76
CA VAL A 33 15.32 1.66 -3.03
C VAL A 33 16.60 2.28 -3.59
N LYS A 34 16.84 3.56 -3.32
CA LYS A 34 18.10 4.25 -3.67
C LYS A 34 19.31 3.66 -2.95
N LYS A 35 19.12 3.19 -1.71
CA LYS A 35 20.19 2.62 -0.89
C LYS A 35 20.29 1.10 -1.04
N TYR A 36 19.17 0.43 -1.24
CA TYR A 36 19.04 -1.02 -1.26
C TYR A 36 18.26 -1.45 -2.50
N ALA A 37 18.98 -1.76 -3.58
CA ALA A 37 18.36 -2.18 -4.85
C ALA A 37 17.45 -3.42 -4.71
N CYS A 38 17.69 -4.27 -3.70
CA CYS A 38 16.82 -5.43 -3.41
C CYS A 38 15.38 -5.03 -3.08
N MET A 39 15.12 -3.79 -2.65
CA MET A 39 13.76 -3.29 -2.39
C MET A 39 12.93 -3.20 -3.68
N ALA A 40 13.58 -3.05 -4.85
CA ALA A 40 12.91 -3.06 -6.16
C ALA A 40 12.56 -4.47 -6.67
N MET A 41 12.79 -5.53 -5.90
CA MET A 41 12.52 -6.91 -6.35
C MET A 41 11.04 -7.08 -6.74
N GLY A 42 10.82 -7.63 -7.93
CA GLY A 42 9.49 -7.72 -8.53
C GLY A 42 8.86 -6.35 -8.79
N GLN A 43 9.68 -5.34 -9.12
CA GLN A 43 9.22 -3.95 -9.29
C GLN A 43 8.57 -3.40 -8.02
N GLY A 44 9.14 -3.70 -6.86
CA GLY A 44 8.59 -3.31 -5.56
C GLY A 44 7.44 -4.20 -5.06
N ALA A 45 6.98 -5.20 -5.82
CA ALA A 45 5.92 -6.12 -5.38
C ALA A 45 6.24 -6.78 -4.04
N VAL A 46 7.49 -7.20 -3.83
CA VAL A 46 7.91 -7.86 -2.58
C VAL A 46 7.85 -6.90 -1.39
N PHE A 47 8.19 -5.64 -1.62
CA PHE A 47 8.00 -4.60 -0.62
C PHE A 47 6.51 -4.42 -0.28
N GLY A 48 5.62 -4.46 -1.28
CA GLY A 48 4.17 -4.40 -1.07
C GLY A 48 3.64 -5.57 -0.25
N ILE A 49 4.12 -6.78 -0.51
CA ILE A 49 3.80 -7.97 0.29
C ILE A 49 4.25 -7.78 1.74
N ALA A 50 5.45 -7.24 1.98
CA ALA A 50 5.93 -6.98 3.32
C ALA A 50 5.06 -5.93 4.06
N VAL A 51 4.62 -4.88 3.36
CA VAL A 51 3.69 -3.88 3.91
C VAL A 51 2.33 -4.51 4.23
N TRP A 52 1.79 -5.36 3.36
CA TRP A 52 0.55 -6.08 3.60
C TRP A 52 0.64 -6.94 4.86
N ILE A 53 1.69 -7.76 4.99
CA ILE A 53 1.91 -8.59 6.19
C ILE A 53 1.98 -7.70 7.44
N LEU A 54 2.77 -6.63 7.40
CA LEU A 54 2.97 -5.77 8.56
C LEU A 54 1.67 -5.07 8.99
N PHE A 55 0.90 -4.52 8.07
CA PHE A 55 -0.27 -3.73 8.41
C PHE A 55 -1.54 -4.58 8.53
N HIS A 56 -1.87 -5.37 7.52
CA HIS A 56 -3.13 -6.10 7.46
C HIS A 56 -3.13 -7.35 8.34
N LEU A 57 -1.97 -8.01 8.50
CA LEU A 57 -1.89 -9.21 9.32
C LEU A 57 -1.44 -8.95 10.76
N ILE A 58 -0.70 -7.86 11.03
CA ILE A 58 -0.12 -7.61 12.37
C ILE A 58 -0.70 -6.35 13.02
N ILE A 59 -0.39 -5.17 12.49
CA ILE A 59 -0.71 -3.91 13.18
C ILE A 59 -2.21 -3.69 13.30
N MET A 60 -2.96 -3.79 12.20
CA MET A 60 -4.39 -3.48 12.20
C MET A 60 -5.22 -4.47 13.04
N PRO A 61 -4.94 -5.78 13.04
CA PRO A 61 -5.56 -6.71 14.00
C PRO A 61 -5.23 -6.37 15.46
N ILE A 62 -3.97 -6.04 15.78
CA ILE A 62 -3.54 -5.70 17.14
C ILE A 62 -4.21 -4.41 17.63
N THR A 63 -4.36 -3.41 16.77
CA THR A 63 -5.03 -2.15 17.12
C THR A 63 -6.55 -2.24 17.01
N HIS A 64 -7.11 -3.42 16.71
CA HIS A 64 -8.53 -3.65 16.50
C HIS A 64 -9.15 -2.77 15.40
N THR A 65 -8.35 -2.35 14.43
CA THR A 65 -8.83 -1.62 13.24
C THR A 65 -9.60 -2.55 12.29
N VAL A 66 -9.20 -3.82 12.25
CA VAL A 66 -9.87 -4.92 11.53
C VAL A 66 -9.98 -6.14 12.45
N PRO A 67 -10.86 -7.12 12.14
CA PRO A 67 -10.94 -8.37 12.87
C PRO A 67 -9.61 -9.14 12.86
N ALA A 68 -9.46 -10.12 13.74
CA ALA A 68 -8.29 -10.99 13.72
C ALA A 68 -8.17 -11.74 12.38
N ILE A 69 -6.95 -12.13 12.00
CA ILE A 69 -6.65 -12.73 10.68
C ILE A 69 -7.55 -13.94 10.37
N TRP A 70 -7.82 -14.77 11.38
CA TRP A 70 -8.66 -15.97 11.26
C TRP A 70 -10.16 -15.69 11.21
N ASP A 71 -10.60 -14.48 11.58
CA ASP A 71 -12.00 -14.05 11.54
C ASP A 71 -12.34 -13.30 10.23
N GLN A 72 -11.34 -13.02 9.40
CA GLN A 72 -11.52 -12.37 8.10
C GLN A 72 -11.74 -13.40 6.97
N PRO A 73 -12.63 -13.14 6.01
CA PRO A 73 -12.83 -14.02 4.86
C PRO A 73 -11.56 -14.18 4.01
N PHE A 74 -11.32 -15.38 3.46
CA PHE A 74 -10.16 -15.62 2.59
C PHE A 74 -10.06 -14.67 1.39
N HIS A 75 -11.20 -14.31 0.78
CA HIS A 75 -11.21 -13.40 -0.36
C HIS A 75 -10.76 -11.98 0.00
N GLU A 76 -10.91 -11.56 1.27
CA GLU A 76 -10.38 -10.29 1.77
C GLU A 76 -8.86 -10.33 1.72
N HIS A 77 -8.24 -11.34 2.34
CA HIS A 77 -6.78 -11.54 2.33
C HIS A 77 -6.21 -11.57 0.92
N LEU A 78 -6.87 -12.30 0.00
CA LEU A 78 -6.43 -12.40 -1.39
C LEU A 78 -6.53 -11.05 -2.12
N SER A 79 -7.64 -10.33 -1.93
CA SER A 79 -7.87 -9.02 -2.53
C SER A 79 -6.86 -7.99 -2.02
N GLU A 80 -6.63 -7.93 -0.71
CA GLU A 80 -5.68 -7.00 -0.08
C GLU A 80 -4.24 -7.27 -0.50
N LEU A 81 -3.82 -8.53 -0.52
CA LEU A 81 -2.50 -8.95 -0.99
C LEU A 81 -2.28 -8.55 -2.45
N PHE A 82 -3.23 -8.87 -3.33
CA PHE A 82 -3.14 -8.52 -4.74
C PHE A 82 -3.11 -6.99 -4.92
N GLY A 83 -3.97 -6.27 -4.18
CA GLY A 83 -3.98 -4.83 -4.14
C GLY A 83 -2.62 -4.24 -3.77
N HIS A 84 -1.95 -4.78 -2.76
CA HIS A 84 -0.63 -4.30 -2.33
C HIS A 84 0.49 -4.57 -3.33
N ILE A 85 0.43 -5.71 -4.02
CA ILE A 85 1.36 -6.03 -5.10
C ILE A 85 1.21 -5.00 -6.24
N VAL A 86 -0.01 -4.82 -6.75
CA VAL A 86 -0.27 -3.90 -7.87
C VAL A 86 0.00 -2.44 -7.48
N TRP A 87 -0.37 -2.05 -6.27
CA TRP A 87 -0.11 -0.73 -5.71
C TRP A 87 1.39 -0.42 -5.69
N MET A 88 2.23 -1.32 -5.18
CA MET A 88 3.67 -1.08 -5.14
C MET A 88 4.34 -1.12 -6.51
N ILE A 89 3.90 -2.02 -7.41
CA ILE A 89 4.36 -2.02 -8.81
C ILE A 89 4.06 -0.67 -9.47
N THR A 90 2.87 -0.11 -9.23
CA THR A 90 2.49 1.19 -9.77
C THR A 90 3.40 2.30 -9.24
N ILE A 91 3.67 2.34 -7.94
CA ILE A 91 4.62 3.30 -7.33
C ILE A 91 6.01 3.17 -7.96
N ASP A 92 6.52 1.95 -8.09
CA ASP A 92 7.86 1.73 -8.61
C ASP A 92 7.97 2.12 -10.08
N TYR A 93 6.98 1.81 -10.92
CA TYR A 93 6.96 2.25 -12.30
C TYR A 93 6.91 3.77 -12.44
N VAL A 94 6.07 4.46 -11.66
CA VAL A 94 6.01 5.93 -11.68
C VAL A 94 7.35 6.53 -11.25
N ARG A 95 8.00 5.96 -10.23
CA ARG A 95 9.35 6.35 -9.80
C ARG A 95 10.38 6.14 -10.91
N GLN A 96 10.40 4.98 -11.55
CA GLN A 96 11.31 4.67 -12.65
C GLN A 96 11.10 5.60 -13.84
N LEU A 97 9.83 5.86 -14.21
CA LEU A 97 9.48 6.81 -15.26
C LEU A 97 9.99 8.22 -14.95
N PHE A 98 9.85 8.67 -13.69
CA PHE A 98 10.36 9.96 -13.24
C PHE A 98 11.88 10.02 -13.37
N ILE A 99 12.61 9.01 -12.88
CA ILE A 99 14.07 8.93 -12.99
C ILE A 99 14.51 8.94 -14.45
N TYR A 100 13.88 8.11 -15.29
CA TYR A 100 14.16 8.04 -16.72
C TYR A 100 13.92 9.38 -17.43
N ARG A 101 12.81 10.04 -17.14
CA ARG A 101 12.44 11.33 -17.77
C ARG A 101 13.42 12.45 -17.41
N TYR A 102 13.90 12.47 -16.18
CA TYR A 102 14.77 13.54 -15.66
C TYR A 102 16.26 13.17 -15.63
N GLN A 103 16.63 11.98 -16.14
CA GLN A 103 18.01 11.48 -16.19
C GLN A 103 18.69 11.59 -14.82
N LEU A 104 17.97 11.20 -13.77
CA LEU A 104 18.48 11.22 -12.39
C LEU A 104 19.37 10.01 -12.16
N ASP A 105 20.50 10.24 -11.49
CA ASP A 105 21.42 9.18 -11.05
C ASP A 105 20.86 8.35 -9.88
#